data_AF-A0A257GWS8-F1
#
_entry.id   AF-A0A257GWS8-F1
#
_cell.length_a   1.000
_cell.length_b   1.000
_cell.length_c   1.000
_cell.angle_alpha   90.00
_cell.angle_beta   90.00
_cell.angle_gamma   90.00
#
_symmetry.space_group_name_H-M   'P 1'
#
loop_
_entity.id
_entity.type
_entity.pdbx_description
1 polymer ?
#
loop_
_entity_poly.entity_id
_entity_poly.type
_entity_poly.pdbx_seq_one_letter_code
_entity_poly.pdbx_strand_id
1 'polypeptide(L)'
;MLGGGAAGVGAVLVLVPTLAIVGGVAWSRGSMTVGLPVLAILGIMMLLGTLALVAMLFKRLDLTNRDQPLALPPGSMRAAIALSLIVLFAIISITLYLSISEGGKPYRVTDLRDTERNTLVIAGAARVMDVYDDACAGRAQAANQPTNLVEGPATSAAAKASEPCADSDRRYSVVLRPLPSTESTDLAKQLLVLVGTLMTSVTSFYFAA
;
A
#
# COMPACT_ATOMS: atom_id res chain seq x y z
N MET A 1 5.79 -54.13 -3.69
CA MET A 1 5.53 -53.05 -2.71
C MET A 1 6.36 -51.84 -3.13
N LEU A 2 5.81 -51.04 -4.05
CA LEU A 2 6.52 -50.00 -4.80
C LEU A 2 5.87 -48.64 -4.52
N GLY A 3 6.69 -47.65 -4.16
CA GLY A 3 6.60 -46.32 -4.78
C GLY A 3 5.60 -45.27 -4.27
N GLY A 4 4.91 -45.44 -3.13
CA GLY A 4 3.89 -44.46 -2.68
C GLY A 4 4.41 -43.14 -2.09
N GLY A 5 5.66 -43.07 -1.62
CA GLY A 5 6.14 -41.96 -0.80
C GLY A 5 6.64 -40.71 -1.55
N ALA A 6 7.00 -40.83 -2.83
CA ALA A 6 7.63 -39.74 -3.56
C ALA A 6 6.61 -38.76 -4.18
N ALA A 7 5.48 -39.27 -4.68
CA ALA A 7 4.44 -38.47 -5.31
C ALA A 7 3.70 -37.55 -4.32
N GLY A 8 3.52 -38.00 -3.07
CA GLY A 8 2.82 -37.21 -2.04
C GLY A 8 3.55 -35.92 -1.66
N VAL A 9 4.88 -35.95 -1.57
CA VAL A 9 5.66 -34.77 -1.16
C VAL A 9 5.73 -33.72 -2.27
N GLY A 10 5.83 -34.14 -3.53
CA GLY A 10 5.78 -33.23 -4.67
C GLY A 10 4.42 -32.55 -4.81
N ALA A 11 3.33 -33.31 -4.63
CA ALA A 11 1.98 -32.76 -4.67
C ALA A 11 1.74 -31.73 -3.56
N VAL A 12 2.16 -32.02 -2.32
CA VAL A 12 2.02 -31.10 -1.17
C VAL A 12 2.83 -29.81 -1.40
N LEU A 13 4.04 -29.91 -1.96
CA LEU A 13 4.89 -28.74 -2.25
C LEU A 13 4.29 -27.78 -3.28
N VAL A 14 3.46 -28.27 -4.20
CA VAL A 14 2.79 -27.41 -5.20
C VAL A 14 1.40 -26.99 -4.72
N LEU A 15 0.63 -27.91 -4.13
CA LEU A 15 -0.75 -27.62 -3.71
C LEU A 15 -0.83 -26.60 -2.58
N VAL A 16 0.05 -26.68 -1.58
CA VAL A 16 0.02 -25.78 -0.42
C VAL A 16 0.23 -24.31 -0.81
N PRO A 17 1.29 -23.92 -1.55
CA PRO A 17 1.45 -22.54 -1.97
C PRO A 17 0.34 -22.12 -2.94
N THR A 18 -0.13 -23.00 -3.82
CA THR A 18 -1.21 -22.66 -4.76
C THR A 18 -2.53 -22.39 -4.04
N LEU A 19 -2.88 -23.20 -3.03
CA LEU A 19 -4.05 -22.97 -2.16
C LEU A 19 -3.90 -21.70 -1.33
N ALA A 20 -2.70 -21.41 -0.82
CA ALA A 20 -2.43 -20.17 -0.09
C ALA A 20 -2.62 -18.93 -0.96
N ILE A 21 -2.19 -18.97 -2.23
CA ILE A 21 -2.41 -17.88 -3.20
C ILE A 21 -3.90 -17.71 -3.48
N VAL A 22 -4.60 -18.80 -3.82
CA VAL A 22 -6.02 -18.74 -4.20
C VAL A 22 -6.88 -18.29 -3.01
N GLY A 23 -6.62 -18.81 -1.82
CA GLY A 23 -7.30 -18.41 -0.58
C GLY A 23 -7.01 -16.97 -0.17
N GLY A 24 -5.75 -16.55 -0.25
CA GLY A 24 -5.34 -15.16 0.05
C GLY A 24 -5.97 -14.15 -0.90
N VAL A 25 -6.00 -14.46 -2.20
CA VAL A 25 -6.63 -13.60 -3.21
C VAL A 25 -8.15 -13.53 -3.02
N ALA A 26 -8.81 -14.66 -2.74
CA ALA A 26 -10.25 -14.71 -2.52
C ALA A 26 -10.67 -13.91 -1.27
N TRP A 27 -9.91 -14.01 -0.17
CA TRP A 27 -10.18 -13.26 1.05
C TRP A 27 -9.94 -11.75 0.89
N SER A 28 -8.91 -11.33 0.14
CA SER A 28 -8.59 -9.91 -0.04
C SER A 28 -9.66 -9.11 -0.80
N ARG A 29 -10.53 -9.79 -1.58
CA ARG A 29 -11.60 -9.13 -2.35
C ARG A 29 -12.70 -8.52 -1.47
N GLY A 30 -12.83 -8.92 -0.21
CA GLY A 30 -13.89 -8.46 0.70
C GLY A 30 -13.60 -7.16 1.47
N SER A 31 -12.33 -6.74 1.57
CA SER A 31 -11.92 -5.66 2.48
C SER A 31 -10.84 -4.77 1.86
N MET A 32 -11.29 -3.82 1.02
CA MET A 32 -10.41 -2.94 0.22
C MET A 32 -9.53 -1.99 1.04
N THR A 33 -9.89 -1.66 2.28
CA THR A 33 -9.15 -0.68 3.10
C THR A 33 -7.98 -1.28 3.87
N VAL A 34 -8.03 -2.58 4.21
CA VAL A 34 -6.98 -3.28 4.98
C VAL A 34 -6.15 -4.22 4.08
N GLY A 35 -6.51 -4.31 2.80
CA GLY A 35 -5.95 -5.29 1.87
C GLY A 35 -4.47 -5.08 1.58
N LEU A 36 -3.99 -3.84 1.46
CA LEU A 36 -2.63 -3.54 1.01
C LEU A 36 -1.53 -4.03 1.97
N PRO A 37 -1.57 -3.73 3.29
CA PRO A 37 -0.57 -4.24 4.24
C PRO A 37 -0.64 -5.77 4.40
N VAL A 38 -1.85 -6.34 4.42
CA VAL A 38 -2.06 -7.79 4.53
C VAL A 38 -1.52 -8.52 3.29
N LEU A 39 -1.72 -7.94 2.10
CA LEU A 39 -1.18 -8.47 0.85
C LEU A 39 0.35 -8.45 0.84
N ALA A 40 0.98 -7.40 1.39
CA ALA A 40 2.44 -7.34 1.53
C ALA A 40 2.97 -8.43 2.47
N ILE A 41 2.33 -8.63 3.63
CA ILE A 41 2.71 -9.69 4.58
C ILE A 41 2.53 -11.08 3.95
N LEU A 42 1.44 -11.29 3.21
CA LEU A 42 1.16 -12.55 2.51
C LEU A 42 2.21 -12.81 1.41
N GLY A 43 2.62 -11.77 0.67
CA GLY A 43 3.70 -11.84 -0.30
C GLY A 43 5.05 -12.23 0.32
N ILE A 44 5.40 -11.68 1.48
CA ILE A 44 6.63 -12.05 2.22
C ILE A 44 6.56 -13.50 2.68
N MET A 45 5.46 -13.92 3.29
CA MET A 45 5.25 -15.31 3.72
C MET A 45 5.38 -16.28 2.56
N MET A 46 4.81 -15.94 1.41
CA MET A 46 4.92 -16.75 0.20
C MET A 46 6.36 -16.85 -0.28
N LEU A 47 7.10 -15.73 -0.31
CA LEU A 47 8.50 -15.69 -0.77
C LEU A 47 9.44 -16.50 0.13
N LEU A 48 9.27 -16.40 1.46
CA LEU A 48 9.99 -17.24 2.42
C LEU A 48 9.65 -18.72 2.24
N GLY A 49 8.38 -19.03 1.95
CA GLY A 49 7.93 -20.39 1.62
C GLY A 49 8.62 -20.97 0.38
N THR A 50 8.77 -20.19 -0.70
CA THR A 50 9.48 -20.63 -1.90
C THR A 50 10.97 -20.88 -1.64
N LEU A 51 11.63 -20.04 -0.85
CA LEU A 51 13.04 -20.25 -0.48
C LEU A 51 13.22 -21.53 0.35
N ALA A 52 12.33 -21.77 1.31
CA ALA A 52 12.33 -23.00 2.11
C ALA A 52 12.12 -24.26 1.24
N LEU A 53 11.23 -24.16 0.25
CA LEU A 53 10.94 -25.23 -0.72
C LEU A 53 12.16 -25.54 -1.59
N VAL A 54 12.86 -24.52 -2.08
CA VAL A 54 14.11 -24.69 -2.86
C VAL A 54 15.20 -25.34 -2.02
N ALA A 55 15.37 -24.90 -0.76
CA ALA A 55 16.33 -25.54 0.16
C ALA A 55 16.01 -27.02 0.43
N MET A 56 14.72 -27.34 0.59
CA MET A 56 14.26 -28.73 0.76
C MET A 56 14.51 -29.57 -0.50
N LEU A 57 14.34 -28.98 -1.69
CA LEU A 57 14.60 -29.65 -2.96
C LEU A 57 16.09 -29.98 -3.13
N PHE A 58 16.99 -29.04 -2.79
CA PHE A 58 18.43 -29.29 -2.82
C PHE A 58 18.88 -30.37 -1.84
N LYS A 59 18.30 -30.41 -0.63
CA LYS A 59 18.51 -31.50 0.32
C LYS A 59 18.08 -32.85 -0.25
N ARG A 60 16.99 -32.90 -1.02
CA ARG A 60 16.47 -34.14 -1.63
C ARG A 60 17.30 -34.63 -2.82
N LEU A 61 18.00 -33.73 -3.51
CA LEU A 61 18.85 -34.08 -4.65
C LEU A 61 20.22 -34.60 -4.23
N ASP A 62 20.49 -34.71 -2.93
CA ASP A 62 21.75 -35.21 -2.34
C ASP A 62 23.02 -34.51 -2.88
N LEU A 63 22.88 -33.32 -3.48
CA LEU A 63 23.96 -32.44 -3.92
C LEU A 63 24.62 -31.69 -2.73
N THR A 64 24.49 -32.27 -1.54
CA THR A 64 24.55 -31.57 -0.27
C THR A 64 25.87 -31.91 0.43
N ASN A 65 26.82 -30.97 0.42
CA ASN A 65 28.15 -31.18 0.99
C ASN A 65 28.15 -30.75 2.48
N ARG A 66 28.26 -31.71 3.40
CA ARG A 66 28.13 -31.45 4.86
C ARG A 66 29.20 -30.53 5.45
N ASP A 67 30.28 -30.28 4.72
CA ASP A 67 31.39 -29.44 5.17
C ASP A 67 31.15 -27.93 4.99
N GLN A 68 29.98 -27.52 4.47
CA GLN A 68 29.61 -26.10 4.31
C GLN A 68 28.34 -25.76 5.10
N PRO A 69 28.22 -24.54 5.63
CA PRO A 69 27.03 -24.13 6.37
C PRO A 69 25.78 -24.21 5.47
N LEU A 70 24.75 -24.92 5.96
CA LEU A 70 23.53 -25.37 5.23
C LEU A 70 23.72 -26.40 4.10
N ALA A 71 24.94 -26.85 3.85
CA ALA A 71 25.27 -27.89 2.86
C ALA A 71 24.77 -27.60 1.43
N LEU A 72 24.66 -26.32 1.10
CA LEU A 72 24.39 -25.84 -0.25
C LEU A 72 25.74 -25.56 -0.98
N PRO A 73 25.79 -25.61 -2.33
CA PRO A 73 27.01 -25.34 -3.09
C PRO A 73 27.66 -24.00 -2.73
N PRO A 74 29.00 -23.88 -2.75
CA PRO A 74 29.68 -22.64 -2.44
C PRO A 74 29.18 -21.52 -3.36
N GLY A 75 28.69 -20.43 -2.77
CA GLY A 75 28.08 -19.29 -3.49
C GLY A 75 26.57 -19.14 -3.24
N SER A 76 25.84 -20.25 -3.10
CA SER A 76 24.37 -20.26 -2.93
C SER A 76 23.87 -19.50 -1.70
N MET A 77 24.55 -19.62 -0.55
CA MET A 77 24.20 -18.86 0.66
C MET A 77 24.41 -17.36 0.45
N ARG A 78 25.48 -16.96 -0.24
CA ARG A 78 25.73 -15.55 -0.57
C ARG A 78 24.64 -15.02 -1.52
N ALA A 79 24.19 -15.83 -2.47
CA ALA A 79 23.07 -15.52 -3.36
C ALA A 79 21.77 -15.33 -2.59
N ALA A 80 21.46 -16.26 -1.68
CA ALA A 80 20.23 -16.23 -0.90
C ALA A 80 20.18 -15.01 0.03
N ILE A 81 21.29 -14.67 0.67
CA ILE A 81 21.38 -13.46 1.52
C ILE A 81 21.24 -12.20 0.66
N ALA A 82 21.96 -12.10 -0.46
CA ALA A 82 21.86 -10.97 -1.39
C ALA A 82 20.42 -10.79 -1.92
N LEU A 83 19.77 -11.88 -2.31
CA LEU A 83 18.39 -11.89 -2.79
C LEU A 83 17.43 -11.47 -1.67
N SER A 84 17.62 -11.96 -0.44
CA SER A 84 16.78 -11.58 0.71
C SER A 84 16.89 -10.09 1.05
N LEU A 85 18.09 -9.51 0.93
CA LEU A 85 18.32 -8.08 1.17
C LEU A 85 17.69 -7.22 0.08
N ILE A 86 17.80 -7.62 -1.19
CA ILE A 86 17.13 -6.92 -2.32
C ILE A 86 15.61 -6.92 -2.12
N VAL A 87 15.03 -8.07 -1.75
CA VAL A 87 13.58 -8.21 -1.55
C VAL A 87 13.10 -7.39 -0.36
N LEU A 88 13.73 -7.52 0.82
CA LEU A 88 13.35 -6.77 2.01
C LEU A 88 13.38 -5.26 1.74
N PHE A 89 14.43 -4.82 1.07
CA PHE A 89 14.63 -3.42 0.73
C PHE A 89 13.66 -2.91 -0.34
N ALA A 90 13.32 -3.72 -1.35
CA ALA A 90 12.29 -3.40 -2.34
C ALA A 90 10.93 -3.22 -1.68
N ILE A 91 10.58 -4.07 -0.72
CA ILE A 91 9.33 -3.96 0.02
C ILE A 91 9.28 -2.65 0.81
N ILE A 92 10.34 -2.34 1.59
CA ILE A 92 10.42 -1.09 2.37
C ILE A 92 10.27 0.13 1.45
N SER A 93 10.98 0.13 0.31
CA SER A 93 10.94 1.22 -0.67
C SER A 93 9.54 1.41 -1.26
N ILE A 94 8.85 0.33 -1.62
CA ILE A 94 7.48 0.37 -2.13
C ILE A 94 6.52 0.87 -1.04
N THR A 95 6.61 0.36 0.18
CA THR A 95 5.75 0.84 1.29
C THR A 95 5.97 2.31 1.59
N LEU A 96 7.21 2.80 1.55
CA LEU A 96 7.49 4.23 1.72
C LEU A 96 6.94 5.06 0.55
N TYR A 97 7.10 4.59 -0.68
CA TYR A 97 6.54 5.26 -1.85
C TYR A 97 5.01 5.33 -1.76
N LEU A 98 4.34 4.25 -1.40
CA LEU A 98 2.89 4.22 -1.23
C LEU A 98 2.45 5.16 -0.09
N SER A 99 3.17 5.18 1.03
CA SER A 99 2.88 6.08 2.16
C SER A 99 3.01 7.56 1.80
N ILE A 100 3.94 7.90 0.90
CA ILE A 100 4.14 9.27 0.41
C ILE A 100 3.14 9.61 -0.71
N SER A 101 2.84 8.65 -1.58
CA SER A 101 2.00 8.82 -2.78
C SER A 101 0.50 8.86 -2.46
N GLU A 102 0.06 8.24 -1.36
CA GLU A 102 -1.29 8.44 -0.82
C GLU A 102 -1.57 9.89 -0.41
N GLY A 103 -0.57 10.77 -0.48
CA GLY A 103 -0.74 12.16 -0.88
C GLY A 103 -1.85 12.85 -0.13
N GLY A 104 -1.82 12.77 1.21
CA GLY A 104 -2.72 13.37 2.19
C GLY A 104 -4.22 13.25 1.89
N LYS A 105 -5.01 12.82 2.88
CA LYS A 105 -6.48 12.84 2.75
C LYS A 105 -6.93 14.25 2.30
N PRO A 106 -7.78 14.37 1.27
CA PRO A 106 -8.27 15.67 0.83
C PRO A 106 -8.85 16.39 2.04
N TYR A 107 -8.38 17.61 2.30
CA TYR A 107 -8.90 18.39 3.41
C TYR A 107 -9.97 19.33 2.88
N ARG A 108 -11.10 19.35 3.58
CA ARG A 108 -12.22 20.23 3.26
C ARG A 108 -12.08 21.49 4.09
N VAL A 109 -11.88 22.63 3.43
CA VAL A 109 -12.03 23.92 4.08
C VAL A 109 -13.50 24.27 4.00
N THR A 110 -14.13 24.55 5.13
CA THR A 110 -15.54 24.88 5.25
C THR A 110 -15.71 26.34 5.65
N ASP A 111 -16.93 26.86 5.51
CA ASP A 111 -17.31 28.22 5.94
C ASP A 111 -16.64 29.36 5.14
N LEU A 112 -16.27 29.14 3.88
CA LEU A 112 -15.68 30.21 3.06
C LEU A 112 -16.77 31.18 2.57
N ARG A 113 -16.48 32.48 2.60
CA ARG A 113 -17.27 33.50 1.88
C ARG A 113 -16.95 33.51 0.39
N ASP A 114 -17.80 34.12 -0.44
CA ASP A 114 -17.60 34.23 -1.89
C ASP A 114 -16.23 34.78 -2.29
N THR A 115 -15.76 35.81 -1.56
CA THR A 115 -14.46 36.43 -1.81
C THR A 115 -13.31 35.48 -1.49
N GLU A 116 -13.37 34.78 -0.35
CA GLU A 116 -12.36 33.81 0.10
C GLU A 116 -12.33 32.59 -0.80
N ARG A 117 -13.50 32.08 -1.18
CA ARG A 117 -13.66 31.03 -2.19
C ARG A 117 -12.98 31.42 -3.48
N ASN A 118 -13.27 32.61 -4.02
CA ASN A 118 -12.67 33.04 -5.28
C ASN A 118 -11.15 33.16 -5.17
N THR A 119 -10.63 33.68 -4.05
CA THR A 119 -9.17 33.71 -3.82
C THR A 119 -8.54 32.32 -3.74
N LEU A 120 -9.21 31.34 -3.12
CA LEU A 120 -8.71 29.97 -3.02
C LEU A 120 -8.81 29.19 -4.33
N VAL A 121 -9.87 29.43 -5.11
CA VAL A 121 -10.03 28.85 -6.45
C VAL A 121 -9.01 29.42 -7.42
N ILE A 122 -8.75 30.74 -7.38
CA ILE A 122 -7.78 31.38 -8.26
C ILE A 122 -6.34 31.05 -7.85
N ALA A 123 -5.99 31.20 -6.57
CA ALA A 123 -4.63 30.94 -6.08
C ALA A 123 -4.29 29.44 -6.03
N GLY A 124 -5.31 28.59 -5.93
CA GLY A 124 -5.18 27.14 -5.75
C GLY A 124 -5.81 26.31 -6.87
N ALA A 125 -6.00 26.86 -8.08
CA ALA A 125 -6.74 26.20 -9.17
C ALA A 125 -6.31 24.75 -9.44
N ALA A 126 -5.00 24.45 -9.33
CA ALA A 126 -4.47 23.09 -9.52
C ALA A 126 -4.73 22.13 -8.34
N ARG A 127 -5.20 22.64 -7.19
CA ARG A 127 -5.42 21.90 -5.95
C ARG A 127 -6.90 21.71 -5.64
N VAL A 128 -7.78 22.53 -6.21
CA VAL A 128 -9.23 22.41 -6.00
C VAL A 128 -9.74 21.17 -6.72
N MET A 129 -10.24 20.20 -5.95
CA MET A 129 -10.85 18.99 -6.49
C MET A 129 -12.35 19.16 -6.71
N ASP A 130 -13.02 19.82 -5.75
CA ASP A 130 -14.45 20.04 -5.82
C ASP A 130 -14.84 21.26 -4.97
N VAL A 131 -15.96 21.89 -5.34
CA VAL A 131 -16.53 23.04 -4.63
C VAL A 131 -17.99 22.75 -4.34
N TYR A 132 -18.34 22.72 -3.05
CA TYR A 132 -19.70 22.50 -2.60
C TYR A 132 -20.30 23.80 -2.06
N ASP A 133 -21.57 24.02 -2.38
CA ASP A 133 -22.39 25.06 -1.77
C ASP A 133 -22.95 24.51 -0.47
N ASP A 134 -22.36 24.90 0.67
CA ASP A 134 -22.91 24.56 1.97
C ASP A 134 -24.06 25.55 2.26
N ALA A 135 -25.30 25.05 2.23
CA ALA A 135 -26.46 25.89 2.49
C ALA A 135 -26.31 26.64 3.82
N CYS A 136 -26.62 27.95 3.80
CA CYS A 136 -26.75 28.92 4.90
C CYS A 136 -25.99 28.59 6.22
N ALA A 137 -25.08 29.47 6.65
CA ALA A 137 -24.20 29.32 7.82
C ALA A 137 -24.89 28.83 9.11
N GLY A 138 -26.20 29.06 9.27
CA GLY A 138 -27.01 28.60 10.40
C GLY A 138 -27.42 27.11 10.43
N ARG A 139 -27.26 26.33 9.36
CA ARG A 139 -27.62 24.88 9.31
C ARG A 139 -26.46 23.93 9.02
N ALA A 140 -25.39 24.38 8.37
CA ALA A 140 -24.30 23.50 7.91
C ALA A 140 -23.41 22.93 9.03
N GLN A 141 -23.31 23.59 10.19
CA GLN A 141 -22.49 23.10 11.32
C GLN A 141 -23.09 21.88 12.03
N ALA A 142 -24.38 21.60 11.88
CA ALA A 142 -25.01 20.41 12.46
C ALA A 142 -24.75 19.12 11.67
N ALA A 143 -24.26 19.20 10.42
CA ALA A 143 -24.10 18.05 9.53
C ALA A 143 -22.64 17.63 9.26
N ASN A 144 -21.65 18.45 9.65
CA ASN A 144 -20.23 18.21 9.36
C ASN A 144 -19.39 17.84 10.59
N GLN A 145 -20.02 17.38 11.68
CA GLN A 145 -19.29 16.70 12.74
C GLN A 145 -19.00 15.27 12.26
N PRO A 146 -17.75 14.77 12.28
CA PRO A 146 -17.48 13.38 11.96
C PRO A 146 -18.14 12.51 13.04
N THR A 147 -19.33 12.01 12.74
CA THR A 147 -20.10 11.07 13.56
C THR A 147 -19.34 9.75 13.60
N ASN A 148 -18.31 9.68 14.44
CA ASN A 148 -17.85 8.42 14.96
C ASN A 148 -18.93 7.93 15.94
N LEU A 149 -19.56 6.81 15.55
CA LEU A 149 -20.38 5.91 16.37
C LEU A 149 -21.82 6.39 16.67
N VAL A 150 -22.79 5.87 15.90
CA VAL A 150 -23.83 4.91 16.31
C VAL A 150 -24.89 4.86 15.20
N GLU A 151 -25.05 3.70 14.55
CA GLU A 151 -26.14 3.40 13.62
C GLU A 151 -27.50 3.50 14.32
N GLY A 152 -28.26 4.54 14.02
CA GLY A 152 -29.68 4.67 14.32
C GLY A 152 -30.44 5.04 13.04
N PRO A 153 -31.71 4.61 12.88
CA PRO A 153 -32.40 4.67 11.60
C PRO A 153 -32.67 6.12 11.18
N ALA A 154 -32.27 6.42 9.95
CA ALA A 154 -32.40 7.71 9.28
C ALA A 154 -33.87 8.14 9.13
N THR A 155 -34.33 9.06 9.99
CA THR A 155 -35.57 9.80 9.76
C THR A 155 -35.27 11.15 9.07
N SER A 156 -35.40 11.15 7.75
CA SER A 156 -36.05 12.20 6.92
C SER A 156 -35.84 13.69 7.24
N ALA A 157 -34.64 14.14 7.59
CA ALA A 157 -34.31 15.57 7.72
C ALA A 157 -33.71 16.20 6.44
N ALA A 158 -33.49 15.42 5.37
CA ALA A 158 -32.82 15.87 4.14
C ALA A 158 -33.74 16.59 3.11
N ALA A 159 -35.04 16.78 3.40
CA ALA A 159 -36.02 17.22 2.40
C ALA A 159 -36.42 18.73 2.47
N LYS A 160 -35.69 19.58 3.21
CA LYS A 160 -35.94 21.04 3.24
C LYS A 160 -34.69 21.87 2.89
N ALA A 161 -34.01 21.53 1.80
CA ALA A 161 -32.73 22.14 1.39
C ALA A 161 -32.85 23.06 0.16
N SER A 162 -33.93 23.82 0.01
CA SER A 162 -34.09 24.69 -1.18
C SER A 162 -34.91 25.96 -0.92
N GLU A 163 -34.70 26.63 0.22
CA GLU A 163 -34.99 28.06 0.29
C GLU A 163 -33.71 28.81 -0.09
N PRO A 164 -33.76 29.74 -1.08
CA PRO A 164 -32.58 30.47 -1.51
C PRO A 164 -32.08 31.34 -0.37
N CYS A 165 -30.90 31.01 0.16
CA CYS A 165 -30.18 31.87 1.09
C CYS A 165 -30.00 33.26 0.48
N ALA A 166 -30.17 34.31 1.29
CA ALA A 166 -29.74 35.65 0.92
C ALA A 166 -28.26 35.59 0.51
N ASP A 167 -27.90 36.32 -0.54
CA ASP A 167 -26.58 36.21 -1.19
C ASP A 167 -25.43 36.44 -0.18
N SER A 168 -25.66 37.28 0.84
CA SER A 168 -24.69 37.57 1.91
C SER A 168 -24.48 36.46 2.96
N ASP A 169 -25.29 35.40 2.96
CA ASP A 169 -25.21 34.29 3.94
C ASP A 169 -24.80 32.95 3.30
N ARG A 170 -24.37 32.97 2.04
CA ARG A 170 -23.87 31.79 1.33
C ARG A 170 -22.49 31.41 1.84
N ARG A 171 -22.31 30.14 2.18
CA ARG A 171 -21.03 29.57 2.59
C ARG A 171 -20.65 28.47 1.63
N TYR A 172 -19.36 28.40 1.33
CA TYR A 172 -18.82 27.39 0.43
C TYR A 172 -17.88 26.50 1.21
N SER A 173 -17.76 25.26 0.76
CA SER A 173 -16.63 24.43 1.11
C SER A 173 -15.89 23.98 -0.13
N VAL A 174 -14.58 23.95 0.02
CA VAL A 174 -13.66 23.60 -1.05
C VAL A 174 -12.85 22.40 -0.58
N VAL A 175 -12.86 21.35 -1.39
CA VAL A 175 -12.01 20.19 -1.15
C VAL A 175 -10.69 20.40 -1.89
N LEU A 176 -9.61 20.48 -1.11
CA LEU A 176 -8.27 20.72 -1.61
C LEU A 176 -7.47 19.42 -1.57
N ARG A 177 -6.79 19.10 -2.67
CA ARG A 177 -5.74 18.08 -2.68
C ARG A 177 -4.49 18.67 -2.02
N PRO A 178 -3.94 18.03 -0.98
CA PRO A 178 -2.65 18.43 -0.45
C PRO A 178 -1.59 18.22 -1.52
N LEU A 179 -0.66 19.16 -1.65
CA LEU A 179 0.43 18.98 -2.60
C LEU A 179 1.37 17.92 -2.05
N PRO A 180 1.99 17.12 -2.93
CA PRO A 180 3.22 16.47 -2.56
C PRO A 180 4.19 17.57 -2.08
N SER A 181 4.68 17.44 -0.85
CA SER A 181 5.69 18.39 -0.36
C SER A 181 6.95 18.22 -1.21
N THR A 182 7.64 19.31 -1.53
CA THR A 182 8.90 19.25 -2.27
C THR A 182 9.89 18.31 -1.58
N GLU A 183 9.90 18.34 -0.24
CA GLU A 183 10.68 17.45 0.62
C GLU A 183 10.37 15.97 0.38
N SER A 184 9.10 15.56 0.26
CA SER A 184 8.74 14.17 0.03
C SER A 184 9.16 13.70 -1.37
N THR A 185 9.10 14.59 -2.36
CA THR A 185 9.55 14.27 -3.73
C THR A 185 11.07 14.10 -3.81
N ASP A 186 11.84 14.91 -3.10
CA ASP A 186 13.30 14.82 -3.12
C ASP A 186 13.82 13.63 -2.30
N LEU A 187 13.19 13.32 -1.16
CA LEU A 187 13.43 12.07 -0.44
C LEU A 187 13.18 10.87 -1.35
N ALA A 188 12.03 10.82 -2.04
CA ALA A 188 11.70 9.70 -2.93
C ALA A 188 12.75 9.54 -4.05
N LYS A 189 13.23 10.64 -4.63
CA LYS A 189 14.33 10.60 -5.63
C LYS A 189 15.62 10.08 -5.00
N GLN A 190 16.00 10.57 -3.82
CA GLN A 190 17.22 10.15 -3.14
C GLN A 190 17.17 8.66 -2.78
N LEU A 191 16.02 8.19 -2.28
CA LEU A 191 15.79 6.79 -1.96
C LEU A 191 15.90 5.93 -3.22
N LEU A 192 15.29 6.35 -4.34
CA LEU A 192 15.38 5.63 -5.62
C LEU A 192 16.81 5.55 -6.15
N VAL A 193 17.59 6.64 -6.04
CA VAL A 193 19.01 6.64 -6.40
C VAL A 193 19.81 5.70 -5.50
N LEU A 194 19.58 5.74 -4.19
CA LEU A 194 20.22 4.85 -3.22
C LEU A 194 19.86 3.39 -3.50
N VAL A 195 18.63 3.11 -3.93
CA VAL A 195 18.19 1.78 -4.34
C VAL A 195 18.97 1.29 -5.56
N GLY A 196 19.08 2.14 -6.59
CA GLY A 196 19.80 1.80 -7.81
C GLY A 196 21.29 1.50 -7.56
N THR A 197 21.94 2.28 -6.70
CA THR A 197 23.36 2.06 -6.37
C THR A 197 23.56 0.81 -5.52
N LEU A 198 22.68 0.55 -4.55
CA LEU A 198 22.73 -0.66 -3.73
C LEU A 198 22.50 -1.91 -4.59
N MET A 199 21.49 -1.91 -5.47
CA MET A 199 21.23 -3.02 -6.38
C MET A 199 22.43 -3.29 -7.28
N THR A 200 23.05 -2.24 -7.84
CA THR A 200 24.22 -2.36 -8.70
C THR A 200 25.43 -2.90 -7.95
N SER A 201 25.67 -2.42 -6.72
CA SER A 201 26.75 -2.90 -5.84
C SER A 201 26.60 -4.37 -5.48
N VAL A 202 25.39 -4.81 -5.09
CA VAL A 202 25.13 -6.21 -4.74
C VAL A 202 25.28 -7.12 -5.96
N THR A 203 24.77 -6.69 -7.12
CA THR A 203 24.91 -7.41 -8.39
C THR A 203 26.40 -7.54 -8.76
N SER A 204 27.16 -6.44 -8.66
CA SER A 204 28.60 -6.47 -8.93
C SER A 204 29.35 -7.38 -7.96
N PHE A 205 29.10 -7.29 -6.65
CA PHE A 205 29.76 -8.13 -5.66
C PHE A 205 29.50 -9.63 -5.88
N TYR A 206 28.31 -9.98 -6.37
CA TYR A 206 27.91 -11.38 -6.56
C TYR A 206 28.31 -11.95 -7.92
N PHE A 207 28.26 -11.16 -8.98
CA PHE A 207 28.54 -11.63 -10.36
C PHE A 207 29.92 -11.25 -10.89
N ALA A 208 30.68 -10.39 -10.20
CA ALA A 208 32.06 -10.06 -10.58
C ALA A 208 33.12 -10.96 -9.90
N ALA A 209 32.71 -11.94 -9.11
CA ALA A 209 33.56 -12.95 -8.47
C ALA A 209 33.31 -14.33 -9.07
#